data_AF-A0A183LXU8-F1
#
_entry.id   AF-A0A183LXU8-F1
#
_cell.length_a   1.000
_cell.length_b   1.000
_cell.length_c   1.000
_cell.angle_alpha   90.00
_cell.angle_beta   90.00
_cell.angle_gamma   90.00
#
_symmetry.space_group_name_H-M   'P 1'
#
loop_
_entity.id
_entity.type
_entity.pdbx_description
1 polymer ?
#
loop_
_entity_poly.entity_id
_entity_poly.type
_entity_poly.pdbx_seq_one_letter_code
_entity_poly.pdbx_strand_id
1 'polypeptide(L)'
;MAVRQIKNGKAAGPDNIPAEALKSDIEVRSCTDQIATLRIIVEQSIEWNSSLYINFIDYEKAFDSVDRRTLWKLLRHYGVPEKIVNIIRNSYDGGQLTDAFQVRTGVRQGCLLSPFLFLLVIDWIMRTSTSEGKHRIARNQLDDLDFADDLALLSHTHEQMQTKTASVAAVSASVGLSIHKGKTKVLKFEAENNNPITLDGETLEDVESFIYLRSIIDEQRGSDAYVKARIGKARVAFLQLKNI
;
A
#
# COMPACT_ATOMS: atom_id res chain seq x y z
N MET A 1 -33.88 56.79 11.45
CA MET A 1 -34.44 56.29 10.16
C MET A 1 -33.26 55.67 9.41
N ALA A 2 -33.24 54.34 9.21
CA ALA A 2 -33.85 53.60 8.09
C ALA A 2 -32.99 53.70 6.80
N VAL A 3 -32.41 52.64 6.20
CA VAL A 3 -32.97 51.33 5.74
C VAL A 3 -33.94 51.56 4.55
N ARG A 4 -33.83 50.94 3.35
CA ARG A 4 -33.29 49.64 2.84
C ARG A 4 -32.50 49.89 1.51
N GLN A 5 -31.56 49.06 1.02
CA GLN A 5 -31.63 47.66 0.52
C GLN A 5 -32.66 47.47 -0.63
N ILE A 6 -32.48 46.66 -1.68
CA ILE A 6 -31.47 45.65 -2.11
C ILE A 6 -31.14 45.93 -3.62
N LYS A 7 -30.49 45.13 -4.50
CA LYS A 7 -30.12 43.69 -4.60
C LYS A 7 -28.77 43.54 -5.33
N ASN A 8 -28.00 42.48 -5.03
CA ASN A 8 -27.26 41.68 -6.02
C ASN A 8 -27.03 40.28 -5.43
N GLY A 9 -27.28 39.19 -6.17
CA GLY A 9 -27.46 37.87 -5.54
C GLY A 9 -26.98 36.68 -6.37
N LYS A 10 -25.91 36.04 -5.87
CA LYS A 10 -25.70 34.60 -5.92
C LYS A 10 -24.84 34.20 -4.71
N ALA A 11 -25.21 33.11 -4.05
CA ALA A 11 -24.51 32.65 -2.85
C ALA A 11 -23.17 32.00 -3.22
N ALA A 12 -22.18 32.13 -2.33
CA ALA A 12 -21.12 31.13 -2.24
C ALA A 12 -21.74 29.84 -1.69
N GLY A 13 -21.50 28.71 -2.37
CA GLY A 13 -21.83 27.40 -1.83
C GLY A 13 -20.88 27.01 -0.69
N PRO A 14 -21.23 26.02 0.14
CA PRO A 14 -20.37 25.56 1.24
C PRO A 14 -19.07 24.89 0.75
N ASP A 15 -19.03 24.41 -0.49
CA ASP A 15 -18.03 23.47 -1.00
C ASP A 15 -16.78 24.15 -1.60
N ASN A 16 -16.35 25.28 -1.04
CA ASN A 16 -15.11 25.96 -1.41
C ASN A 16 -13.85 25.29 -0.79
N ILE A 17 -13.87 23.95 -0.68
CA ILE A 17 -12.76 23.13 -0.21
C ILE A 17 -11.76 22.99 -1.38
N PRO A 18 -10.47 23.34 -1.21
CA PRO A 18 -9.47 23.13 -2.25
C PRO A 18 -9.37 21.66 -2.67
N ALA A 19 -9.15 21.38 -3.95
CA ALA A 19 -8.98 20.00 -4.43
C ALA A 19 -7.74 19.33 -3.80
N GLU A 20 -6.77 20.14 -3.42
CA GLU A 20 -5.57 19.79 -2.64
C GLU A 20 -5.95 19.28 -1.23
N ALA A 21 -6.90 19.92 -0.57
CA ALA A 21 -7.38 19.50 0.75
C ALA A 21 -8.19 18.20 0.68
N LEU A 22 -8.98 18.01 -0.38
CA LEU A 22 -9.67 16.73 -0.61
C LEU A 22 -8.67 15.59 -0.87
N LYS A 23 -7.58 15.85 -1.63
CA LYS A 23 -6.50 14.88 -1.83
C LYS A 23 -5.76 14.56 -0.53
N SER A 24 -5.32 15.56 0.22
CA SER A 24 -4.63 15.33 1.50
C SER A 24 -5.51 14.54 2.46
N ASP A 25 -6.81 14.86 2.56
CA ASP A 25 -7.71 14.13 3.44
C ASP A 25 -8.03 12.70 2.97
N ILE A 26 -7.84 12.36 1.69
CA ILE A 26 -8.00 10.99 1.17
C ILE A 26 -6.72 10.18 1.40
N GLU A 27 -5.55 10.74 1.07
CA GLU A 27 -4.25 10.10 1.29
C GLU A 27 -3.97 9.90 2.79
N VAL A 28 -4.21 10.93 3.61
CA VAL A 28 -4.04 10.85 5.07
C VAL A 28 -5.02 9.86 5.71
N ARG A 29 -6.27 9.76 5.23
CA ARG A 29 -7.20 8.72 5.72
C ARG A 29 -6.71 7.32 5.35
N SER A 30 -6.38 7.08 4.08
CA SER A 30 -5.89 5.78 3.61
C SER A 30 -4.72 5.28 4.45
N CYS A 31 -3.65 6.06 4.59
CA CYS A 31 -2.49 5.63 5.37
C CYS A 31 -2.79 5.51 6.88
N THR A 32 -3.67 6.36 7.43
CA THR A 32 -4.05 6.26 8.86
C THR A 32 -4.82 4.98 9.16
N ASP A 33 -5.72 4.56 8.27
CA ASP A 33 -6.51 3.34 8.44
C ASP A 33 -5.65 2.09 8.23
N GLN A 34 -4.71 2.11 7.28
CA GLN A 34 -3.72 1.05 7.07
C GLN A 34 -2.82 0.82 8.31
N ILE A 35 -2.24 1.89 8.85
CA ILE A 35 -1.44 1.83 10.10
C ILE A 35 -2.31 1.34 11.26
N ALA A 36 -3.58 1.78 11.34
CA ALA A 36 -4.48 1.34 12.40
C ALA A 36 -4.81 -0.16 12.30
N THR A 37 -5.07 -0.69 11.11
CA THR A 37 -5.32 -2.13 10.92
C THR A 37 -4.08 -2.95 11.26
N LEU A 38 -2.90 -2.55 10.79
CA LEU A 38 -1.64 -3.25 11.10
C LEU A 38 -1.36 -3.28 12.61
N ARG A 39 -1.55 -2.14 13.30
CA ARG A 39 -1.42 -2.07 14.77
C ARG A 39 -2.43 -2.95 15.49
N ILE A 40 -3.69 -3.01 15.04
CA ILE A 40 -4.70 -3.89 15.65
C ILE A 40 -4.31 -5.37 15.54
N ILE A 41 -3.72 -5.81 14.41
CA ILE A 41 -3.23 -7.20 14.28
C ILE A 41 -2.05 -7.47 15.22
N VAL A 42 -1.08 -6.54 15.31
CA VAL A 42 0.05 -6.64 16.25
C VAL A 42 -0.44 -6.68 17.71
N GLU A 43 -1.32 -5.74 18.10
CA GLU A 43 -1.90 -5.65 19.44
C GLU A 43 -2.66 -6.93 19.82
N GLN A 44 -3.46 -7.50 18.91
CA GLN A 44 -4.16 -8.77 19.14
C GLN A 44 -3.22 -9.98 19.22
N SER A 45 -2.16 -10.00 18.41
CA SER A 45 -1.17 -11.08 18.41
C SER A 45 -0.43 -11.14 19.75
N ILE A 46 -0.01 -9.97 20.27
CA ILE A 46 0.59 -9.84 21.60
C ILE A 46 -0.43 -10.13 22.72
N GLU A 47 -1.67 -9.63 22.61
CA GLU A 47 -2.70 -9.86 23.64
C GLU A 47 -3.08 -11.35 23.79
N TRP A 48 -3.04 -12.12 22.70
CA TRP A 48 -3.40 -13.54 22.68
C TRP A 48 -2.19 -14.48 22.71
N ASN A 49 -0.96 -13.97 22.88
CA ASN A 49 0.29 -14.76 22.83
C ASN A 49 0.37 -15.62 21.53
N SER A 50 -0.04 -15.02 20.41
CA SER A 50 -0.10 -15.67 19.10
C SER A 50 1.02 -15.17 18.22
N SER A 51 1.84 -16.09 17.70
CA SER A 51 2.95 -15.73 16.79
C SER A 51 2.47 -14.95 15.56
N LEU A 52 3.22 -13.92 15.19
CA LEU A 52 2.99 -13.10 14.00
C LEU A 52 4.33 -12.78 13.33
N TYR A 53 4.38 -12.98 12.02
CA TYR A 53 5.47 -12.59 11.14
C TYR A 53 4.95 -11.52 10.18
N ILE A 54 5.70 -10.43 10.02
CA ILE A 54 5.43 -9.37 9.05
C ILE A 54 6.68 -9.21 8.19
N ASN A 55 6.56 -9.32 6.87
CA ASN A 55 7.68 -9.13 5.94
C ASN A 55 7.43 -7.90 5.05
N PHE A 56 8.22 -6.85 5.26
CA PHE A 56 8.16 -5.58 4.54
C PHE A 56 9.05 -5.66 3.29
N ILE A 57 8.44 -5.78 2.11
CA ILE A 57 9.09 -5.98 0.81
C ILE A 57 9.42 -4.62 0.16
N ASP A 58 10.71 -4.36 -0.11
CA ASP A 58 11.15 -3.26 -0.99
C ASP A 58 11.52 -3.80 -2.38
N TYR A 59 11.24 -3.03 -3.43
CA TYR A 59 11.52 -3.42 -4.83
C TYR A 59 12.64 -2.59 -5.46
N GLU A 60 13.60 -3.27 -6.08
CA GLU A 60 14.73 -2.64 -6.79
C GLU A 60 14.25 -1.77 -7.96
N LYS A 61 14.36 -0.45 -7.78
CA LYS A 61 13.98 0.58 -8.77
C LYS A 61 12.57 0.36 -9.33
N ALA A 62 11.61 0.06 -8.46
CA ALA A 62 10.31 -0.51 -8.84
C ALA A 62 9.62 0.15 -10.06
N PHE A 63 9.59 1.49 -10.10
CA PHE A 63 9.01 2.25 -11.22
C PHE A 63 9.77 2.08 -12.56
N ASP A 64 11.07 1.83 -12.54
CA ASP A 64 11.93 1.72 -13.73
C ASP A 64 12.05 0.27 -14.24
N SER A 65 11.75 -0.72 -13.40
CA SER A 65 12.00 -2.15 -13.64
C SER A 65 10.88 -2.90 -14.37
N VAL A 66 9.60 -2.52 -14.15
CA VAL A 66 8.40 -3.20 -14.73
C VAL A 66 8.55 -3.55 -16.22
N ASP A 67 8.33 -4.80 -16.62
CA ASP A 67 8.28 -5.16 -18.05
C ASP A 67 7.01 -4.59 -18.71
N ARG A 68 7.21 -3.71 -19.69
CA ARG A 68 6.12 -3.10 -20.45
C ARG A 68 5.32 -4.13 -21.24
N ARG A 69 5.93 -5.23 -21.72
CA ARG A 69 5.20 -6.25 -22.50
C ARG A 69 4.17 -6.95 -21.62
N THR A 70 4.54 -7.31 -20.39
CA THR A 70 3.64 -7.86 -19.38
C THR A 70 2.64 -6.81 -18.88
N LEU A 71 3.03 -5.56 -18.65
CA LEU A 71 2.07 -4.48 -18.32
C LEU A 71 0.96 -4.34 -19.38
N TRP A 72 1.28 -4.42 -20.67
CA TRP A 72 0.27 -4.41 -21.75
C TRP A 72 -0.60 -5.68 -21.79
N LYS A 73 -0.14 -6.81 -21.25
CA LYS A 73 -0.98 -8.01 -21.04
C LYS A 73 -1.89 -7.83 -19.82
N LEU A 74 -1.37 -7.29 -18.71
CA LEU A 74 -2.13 -7.01 -17.49
C LEU A 74 -3.30 -6.07 -17.77
N LEU A 75 -3.08 -4.94 -18.47
CA LEU A 75 -4.18 -4.05 -18.85
C LEU A 75 -5.32 -4.77 -19.59
N ARG A 76 -5.00 -5.66 -20.54
CA ARG A 76 -6.01 -6.51 -21.22
C ARG A 76 -6.68 -7.51 -20.27
N HIS A 77 -5.93 -8.11 -19.34
CA HIS A 77 -6.47 -9.03 -18.33
C HIS A 77 -7.48 -8.33 -17.42
N TYR A 78 -7.20 -7.10 -16.98
CA TYR A 78 -8.13 -6.21 -16.27
C TYR A 78 -9.23 -5.60 -17.16
N GLY A 79 -9.42 -6.10 -18.39
CA GLY A 79 -10.52 -5.71 -19.28
C GLY A 79 -10.36 -4.36 -19.99
N VAL A 80 -9.19 -3.71 -19.93
CA VAL A 80 -8.96 -2.44 -20.60
C VAL A 80 -8.97 -2.65 -22.14
N PRO A 81 -9.86 -1.98 -22.90
CA PRO A 81 -9.95 -2.17 -24.34
C PRO A 81 -8.64 -1.87 -25.08
N GLU A 82 -8.28 -2.67 -26.10
CA GLU A 82 -7.01 -2.55 -26.83
C GLU A 82 -6.78 -1.15 -27.41
N LYS A 83 -7.85 -0.40 -27.75
CA LYS A 83 -7.74 1.02 -28.17
C LYS A 83 -7.12 1.90 -27.08
N ILE A 84 -7.50 1.71 -25.82
CA ILE A 84 -6.93 2.42 -24.66
C ILE A 84 -5.52 1.89 -24.38
N VAL A 85 -5.30 0.57 -24.42
CA VAL A 85 -3.95 -0.02 -24.24
C VAL A 85 -2.97 0.52 -25.29
N ASN A 86 -3.41 0.71 -26.54
CA ASN A 86 -2.61 1.31 -27.61
C ASN A 86 -2.35 2.81 -27.39
N ILE A 87 -3.33 3.58 -26.90
CA ILE A 87 -3.10 5.00 -26.54
C ILE A 87 -2.04 5.11 -25.43
N ILE A 88 -2.13 4.26 -24.41
CA ILE A 88 -1.13 4.19 -23.32
C ILE A 88 0.23 3.78 -23.89
N ARG A 89 0.32 2.67 -24.64
CA ARG A 89 1.56 2.19 -25.27
C ARG A 89 2.23 3.25 -26.15
N ASN A 90 1.48 3.88 -27.04
CA ASN A 90 2.00 4.93 -27.92
C ASN A 90 2.51 6.14 -27.14
N SER A 91 1.89 6.48 -26.00
CA SER A 91 2.41 7.55 -25.14
C SER A 91 3.79 7.20 -24.54
N TYR A 92 4.08 5.91 -24.35
CA TYR A 92 5.30 5.38 -23.75
C TYR A 92 6.50 5.24 -24.69
N ASP A 93 6.27 5.00 -25.98
CA ASP A 93 7.33 4.65 -26.95
C ASP A 93 8.12 5.86 -27.48
N GLY A 94 7.64 7.10 -27.27
CA GLY A 94 8.41 8.34 -27.49
C GLY A 94 8.04 9.12 -28.76
N GLY A 95 8.38 10.42 -28.76
CA GLY A 95 8.18 11.32 -29.91
C GLY A 95 9.44 11.44 -30.76
N GLN A 96 9.27 11.64 -32.08
CA GLN A 96 10.33 11.55 -33.11
C GLN A 96 11.38 12.69 -33.13
N LEU A 97 11.57 13.45 -32.04
CA LEU A 97 12.30 14.73 -32.07
C LEU A 97 13.79 14.67 -31.69
N THR A 98 14.30 13.52 -31.25
CA THR A 98 15.73 13.29 -30.93
C THR A 98 16.10 11.82 -31.20
N ASP A 99 17.40 11.50 -31.27
CA ASP A 99 17.89 10.12 -31.43
C ASP A 99 17.27 9.15 -30.41
N ALA A 100 16.57 8.14 -30.92
CA ALA A 100 15.62 7.36 -30.14
C ALA A 100 16.26 6.14 -29.46
N PHE A 101 16.69 6.30 -28.21
CA PHE A 101 17.02 5.15 -27.36
C PHE A 101 15.74 4.47 -26.84
N GLN A 102 15.55 3.18 -27.15
CA GLN A 102 14.37 2.43 -26.74
C GLN A 102 14.43 2.06 -25.25
N VAL A 103 13.78 2.85 -24.39
CA VAL A 103 13.49 2.44 -23.02
C VAL A 103 12.43 1.34 -23.05
N ARG A 104 12.80 0.11 -22.63
CA ARG A 104 11.92 -1.09 -22.74
C ARG A 104 11.21 -1.46 -21.44
N THR A 105 11.72 -1.03 -20.30
CA THR A 105 11.16 -1.27 -18.96
C THR A 105 10.56 0.00 -18.37
N GLY A 106 9.88 -0.16 -17.24
CA GLY A 106 9.43 0.92 -16.37
C GLY A 106 8.17 1.64 -16.81
N VAL A 107 7.43 2.08 -15.80
CA VAL A 107 6.42 3.14 -15.88
C VAL A 107 7.13 4.52 -15.88
N ARG A 108 6.53 5.55 -16.46
CA ARG A 108 7.18 6.86 -16.62
C ARG A 108 7.09 7.69 -15.33
N GLN A 109 8.21 7.93 -14.66
CA GLN A 109 8.27 8.87 -13.55
C GLN A 109 7.69 10.25 -13.96
N GLY A 110 6.97 10.91 -13.05
CA GLY A 110 6.28 12.18 -13.31
C GLY A 110 4.99 12.10 -14.15
N CYS A 111 4.63 10.96 -14.73
CA CYS A 111 3.35 10.79 -15.41
C CYS A 111 2.24 10.39 -14.42
N LEU A 112 1.12 11.13 -14.42
CA LEU A 112 -0.04 10.88 -13.54
C LEU A 112 -0.65 9.47 -13.65
N LEU A 113 -0.44 8.78 -14.78
CA LEU A 113 -0.93 7.42 -15.01
C LEU A 113 0.01 6.34 -14.41
N SER A 114 1.26 6.67 -14.15
CA SER A 114 2.28 5.69 -13.73
C SER A 114 2.05 5.06 -12.35
N PRO A 115 1.62 5.80 -11.30
CA PRO A 115 1.24 5.17 -10.02
C PRO A 115 0.10 4.18 -10.20
N PHE A 116 -0.94 4.52 -10.98
CA PHE A 116 -2.05 3.60 -11.28
C PHE A 116 -1.58 2.35 -12.05
N LEU A 117 -0.69 2.51 -13.03
CA LEU A 117 -0.10 1.38 -13.76
C LEU A 117 0.75 0.48 -12.84
N PHE A 118 1.48 1.07 -11.88
CA PHE A 118 2.27 0.34 -10.90
C PHE A 118 1.37 -0.42 -9.90
N LEU A 119 0.30 0.21 -9.39
CA LEU A 119 -0.67 -0.44 -8.51
C LEU A 119 -1.36 -1.66 -9.17
N LEU A 120 -1.60 -1.63 -10.48
CA LEU A 120 -2.10 -2.81 -11.23
C LEU A 120 -1.07 -3.94 -11.33
N VAL A 121 0.23 -3.65 -11.24
CA VAL A 121 1.30 -4.67 -11.16
C VAL A 121 1.33 -5.28 -9.77
N ILE A 122 1.21 -4.47 -8.71
CA ILE A 122 1.15 -4.94 -7.31
C ILE A 122 -0.11 -5.77 -7.04
N ASP A 123 -1.30 -5.32 -7.46
CA ASP A 123 -2.54 -6.10 -7.29
C ASP A 123 -2.52 -7.42 -8.11
N TRP A 124 -1.84 -7.45 -9.27
CA TRP A 124 -1.60 -8.70 -10.00
C TRP A 124 -0.65 -9.64 -9.23
N ILE A 125 0.45 -9.11 -8.68
CA ILE A 125 1.39 -9.89 -7.88
C ILE A 125 0.64 -10.57 -6.74
N MET A 126 -0.04 -9.79 -5.90
CA MET A 126 -0.71 -10.30 -4.71
C MET A 126 -1.80 -11.34 -5.05
N ARG A 127 -2.68 -11.05 -6.03
CA ARG A 127 -3.72 -12.01 -6.47
C ARG A 127 -3.16 -13.35 -6.98
N THR A 128 -1.93 -13.35 -7.48
CA THR A 128 -1.29 -14.55 -8.04
C THR A 128 -0.44 -15.27 -7.00
N SER A 129 0.15 -14.54 -6.05
CA SER A 129 1.04 -15.12 -5.02
C SER A 129 0.31 -15.66 -3.78
N THR A 130 -0.80 -15.04 -3.36
CA THR A 130 -1.58 -15.42 -2.16
C THR A 130 -2.77 -16.32 -2.50
N SER A 131 -2.54 -17.37 -3.31
CA SER A 131 -3.60 -18.13 -4.01
C SER A 131 -4.44 -19.11 -3.15
N GLU A 132 -4.87 -18.70 -1.96
CA GLU A 132 -6.08 -19.23 -1.32
C GLU A 132 -7.30 -18.74 -2.12
N GLY A 133 -7.86 -19.63 -2.95
CA GLY A 133 -8.92 -19.28 -3.89
C GLY A 133 -10.26 -18.96 -3.19
N LYS A 134 -10.53 -17.65 -3.02
CA LYS A 134 -11.70 -16.99 -2.37
C LYS A 134 -11.43 -16.64 -0.89
N HIS A 135 -12.08 -15.57 -0.42
CA HIS A 135 -12.05 -15.00 0.94
C HIS A 135 -10.98 -13.93 1.28
N ARG A 136 -10.59 -13.05 0.32
CA ARG A 136 -9.98 -11.72 0.66
C ARG A 136 -10.86 -10.87 1.62
N ILE A 137 -12.12 -11.24 1.83
CA ILE A 137 -12.87 -10.94 3.06
C ILE A 137 -13.62 -12.22 3.51
N ALA A 138 -13.54 -12.53 4.81
CA ALA A 138 -14.33 -13.50 5.60
C ALA A 138 -13.82 -14.96 5.72
N ARG A 139 -12.88 -15.21 6.66
CA ARG A 139 -12.94 -16.33 7.64
C ARG A 139 -11.87 -16.24 8.75
N ASN A 140 -12.19 -15.54 9.84
CA ASN A 140 -11.63 -15.65 11.21
C ASN A 140 -10.10 -15.58 11.45
N GLN A 141 -9.25 -15.54 10.43
CA GLN A 141 -7.83 -15.17 10.50
C GLN A 141 -7.59 -14.03 9.49
N LEU A 142 -6.60 -13.18 9.75
CA LEU A 142 -6.28 -11.98 8.96
C LEU A 142 -4.97 -12.21 8.19
N ASP A 143 -5.01 -13.11 7.23
CA ASP A 143 -3.78 -13.66 6.63
C ASP A 143 -2.97 -12.65 5.80
N ASP A 144 -3.56 -11.62 5.18
CA ASP A 144 -2.83 -10.59 4.41
C ASP A 144 -3.46 -9.18 4.52
N LEU A 145 -2.64 -8.14 4.44
CA LEU A 145 -3.03 -6.72 4.36
C LEU A 145 -2.45 -6.06 3.11
N ASP A 146 -3.15 -6.20 1.98
CA ASP A 146 -2.74 -5.65 0.67
C ASP A 146 -2.77 -4.11 0.61
N PHE A 147 -1.71 -3.42 1.05
CA PHE A 147 -1.72 -1.95 1.20
C PHE A 147 -0.63 -1.18 0.43
N ALA A 148 -0.90 -0.99 -0.87
CA ALA A 148 -0.28 0.02 -1.73
C ALA A 148 1.25 -0.06 -1.88
N ASP A 149 1.94 1.09 -1.88
CA ASP A 149 3.32 1.23 -2.39
C ASP A 149 4.39 0.57 -1.50
N ASP A 150 4.11 0.44 -0.19
CA ASP A 150 4.95 -0.28 0.79
C ASP A 150 4.32 -1.66 1.09
N LEU A 151 4.76 -2.71 0.40
CA LEU A 151 4.18 -4.05 0.50
C LEU A 151 4.55 -4.77 1.81
N ALA A 152 3.56 -5.11 2.64
CA ALA A 152 3.73 -5.91 3.85
C ALA A 152 2.98 -7.25 3.74
N LEU A 153 3.69 -8.37 3.85
CA LEU A 153 3.12 -9.71 3.94
C LEU A 153 2.89 -10.07 5.41
N LEU A 154 1.83 -10.83 5.73
CA LEU A 154 1.58 -11.33 7.09
C LEU A 154 1.46 -12.86 7.08
N SER A 155 1.79 -13.50 8.20
CA SER A 155 1.54 -14.92 8.47
C SER A 155 1.68 -15.23 9.96
N HIS A 156 1.01 -16.28 10.44
CA HIS A 156 1.16 -16.76 11.81
C HIS A 156 2.25 -17.84 11.96
N THR A 157 2.75 -18.43 10.87
CA THR A 157 3.84 -19.41 10.92
C THR A 157 5.02 -19.05 10.01
N HIS A 158 6.21 -19.51 10.39
CA HIS A 158 7.45 -19.38 9.61
C HIS A 158 7.33 -20.02 8.22
N GLU A 159 6.70 -21.21 8.12
CA GLU A 159 6.52 -21.93 6.85
C GLU A 159 5.58 -21.17 5.89
N GLN A 160 4.48 -20.60 6.40
CA GLN A 160 3.61 -19.75 5.59
C GLN A 160 4.35 -18.48 5.14
N MET A 161 5.09 -17.81 6.03
CA MET A 161 5.84 -16.60 5.67
C MET A 161 6.92 -16.89 4.62
N GLN A 162 7.67 -17.98 4.79
CA GLN A 162 8.71 -18.41 3.85
C GLN A 162 8.11 -18.76 2.48
N THR A 163 6.94 -19.44 2.46
CA THR A 163 6.20 -19.76 1.23
C THR A 163 5.64 -18.52 0.54
N LYS A 164 5.00 -17.60 1.28
CA LYS A 164 4.49 -16.32 0.73
C LYS A 164 5.62 -15.47 0.15
N THR A 165 6.74 -15.37 0.86
CA THR A 165 7.92 -14.60 0.42
C THR A 165 8.48 -15.15 -0.90
N ALA A 166 8.64 -16.47 -1.02
CA ALA A 166 9.10 -17.11 -2.26
C ALA A 166 8.08 -16.98 -3.41
N SER A 167 6.78 -17.09 -3.10
CA SER A 167 5.68 -16.93 -4.07
C SER A 167 5.65 -15.51 -4.65
N VAL A 168 5.70 -14.49 -3.78
CA VAL A 168 5.76 -13.07 -4.17
C VAL A 168 7.00 -12.80 -5.01
N ALA A 169 8.18 -13.31 -4.63
CA ALA A 169 9.40 -13.15 -5.41
C ALA A 169 9.27 -13.73 -6.84
N ALA A 170 8.77 -14.95 -6.97
CA ALA A 170 8.60 -15.61 -8.26
C ALA A 170 7.60 -14.89 -9.18
N VAL A 171 6.48 -14.41 -8.62
CA VAL A 171 5.48 -13.64 -9.39
C VAL A 171 6.02 -12.26 -9.76
N SER A 172 6.72 -11.57 -8.86
CA SER A 172 7.36 -10.27 -9.11
C SER A 172 8.41 -10.35 -10.22
N ALA A 173 9.23 -11.41 -10.25
CA ALA A 173 10.16 -11.65 -11.35
C ALA A 173 9.43 -11.78 -12.71
N SER A 174 8.24 -12.38 -12.76
CA SER A 174 7.45 -12.53 -13.99
C SER A 174 6.92 -11.21 -14.58
N VAL A 175 6.83 -10.15 -13.76
CA VAL A 175 6.44 -8.79 -14.17
C VAL A 175 7.65 -7.84 -14.27
N GLY A 176 8.87 -8.33 -14.05
CA GLY A 176 10.11 -7.56 -14.13
C GLY A 176 10.52 -6.82 -12.85
N LEU A 177 9.93 -7.15 -11.70
CA LEU A 177 10.34 -6.60 -10.40
C LEU A 177 11.28 -7.57 -9.66
N SER A 178 12.31 -7.01 -9.02
CA SER A 178 13.28 -7.72 -8.17
C SER A 178 13.15 -7.20 -6.73
N ILE A 179 13.17 -8.10 -5.74
CA ILE A 179 13.05 -7.74 -4.32
C ILE A 179 14.41 -7.33 -3.78
N HIS A 180 14.49 -6.14 -3.19
CA HIS A 180 15.71 -5.61 -2.60
C HIS A 180 15.98 -6.26 -1.24
N LYS A 181 16.64 -7.42 -1.24
CA LYS A 181 16.92 -8.24 -0.05
C LYS A 181 17.46 -7.44 1.14
N GLY A 182 18.51 -6.63 0.93
CA GLY A 182 19.15 -5.83 1.99
C GLY A 182 18.29 -4.68 2.58
N LYS A 183 17.13 -4.38 1.99
CA LYS A 183 16.14 -3.42 2.54
C LYS A 183 14.88 -4.10 3.05
N THR A 184 14.56 -5.27 2.51
CA THR A 184 13.43 -6.08 2.95
C THR A 184 13.67 -6.52 4.39
N LYS A 185 12.69 -6.30 5.28
CA LYS A 185 12.83 -6.58 6.73
C LYS A 185 11.71 -7.46 7.23
N VAL A 186 12.04 -8.35 8.15
CA VAL A 186 11.09 -9.22 8.85
C VAL A 186 10.95 -8.74 10.29
N LEU A 187 9.71 -8.50 10.71
CA LEU A 187 9.36 -8.17 12.09
C LEU A 187 8.58 -9.36 12.66
N LYS A 188 8.96 -9.82 13.87
CA LYS A 188 8.42 -11.02 14.52
C LYS A 188 7.84 -10.63 15.87
N PHE A 189 6.70 -11.22 16.23
CA PHE A 189 6.06 -11.09 17.55
C PHE A 189 5.69 -12.49 18.06
N GLU A 190 5.87 -12.74 19.35
CA GLU A 190 5.47 -13.99 20.05
C GLU A 190 5.92 -15.28 19.31
N ALA A 191 7.06 -15.21 18.61
CA ALA A 191 7.51 -16.23 17.66
C ALA A 191 8.63 -17.10 18.25
N GLU A 192 8.28 -18.30 18.72
CA GLU A 192 9.26 -19.28 19.26
C GLU A 192 10.33 -19.73 18.23
N ASN A 193 10.04 -19.58 16.93
CA ASN A 193 10.92 -20.05 15.86
C ASN A 193 11.91 -18.97 15.41
N ASN A 194 13.13 -19.07 15.93
CA ASN A 194 14.26 -18.19 15.62
C ASN A 194 14.87 -18.40 14.22
N ASN A 195 14.33 -19.27 13.36
CA ASN A 195 14.83 -19.41 12.00
C ASN A 195 14.59 -18.10 11.19
N PRO A 196 15.58 -17.65 10.40
CA PRO A 196 15.38 -16.52 9.49
C PRO A 196 14.40 -16.87 8.37
N ILE A 197 13.79 -15.85 7.75
CA ILE A 197 13.19 -15.99 6.41
C ILE A 197 14.31 -15.79 5.38
N THR A 198 14.30 -16.58 4.31
CA THR A 198 15.33 -16.55 3.27
C THR A 198 14.75 -16.23 1.89
N LEU A 199 15.56 -15.63 1.02
CA LEU A 199 15.22 -15.34 -0.37
C LEU A 199 16.42 -15.64 -1.29
N ASP A 200 16.24 -16.62 -2.17
CA ASP A 200 17.28 -17.26 -3.01
C ASP A 200 18.53 -17.72 -2.23
N GLY A 201 18.34 -18.13 -0.97
CA GLY A 201 19.42 -18.59 -0.08
C GLY A 201 20.11 -17.49 0.73
N GLU A 202 19.74 -16.22 0.55
CA GLU A 202 20.17 -15.11 1.41
C GLU A 202 19.17 -14.91 2.56
N THR A 203 19.65 -14.64 3.76
CA THR A 203 18.84 -14.28 4.94
C THR A 203 18.28 -12.87 4.80
N LEU A 204 16.97 -12.70 4.99
CA LEU A 204 16.35 -11.40 5.21
C LEU A 204 16.61 -10.94 6.65
N GLU A 205 16.77 -9.63 6.86
CA GLU A 205 17.10 -9.09 8.19
C GLU A 205 15.87 -9.06 9.10
N ASP A 206 15.92 -9.85 10.18
CA ASP A 206 14.99 -9.76 11.30
C ASP A 206 15.26 -8.46 12.09
N VAL A 207 14.22 -7.69 12.42
CA VAL A 207 14.31 -6.42 13.15
C VAL A 207 13.33 -6.35 14.33
N GLU A 208 13.68 -5.62 15.38
CA GLU A 208 12.81 -5.36 16.55
C GLU A 208 11.77 -4.26 16.30
N SER A 209 12.01 -3.38 15.31
CA SER A 209 11.09 -2.31 14.92
C SER A 209 11.27 -1.88 13.46
N PHE A 210 10.23 -1.35 12.85
CA PHE A 210 10.26 -0.86 11.46
C PHE A 210 9.42 0.42 11.28
N ILE A 211 9.85 1.33 10.39
CA ILE A 211 9.11 2.56 10.07
C ILE A 211 8.22 2.31 8.85
N TYR A 212 6.97 1.93 9.09
CA TYR A 212 5.95 1.70 8.05
C TYR A 212 5.03 2.93 7.91
N LEU A 213 4.86 3.47 6.70
CA LEU A 213 4.00 4.64 6.42
C LEU A 213 4.22 5.85 7.38
N ARG A 214 5.48 6.09 7.79
CA ARG A 214 5.90 7.09 8.80
C ARG A 214 5.44 6.81 10.24
N SER A 215 5.15 5.56 10.58
CA SER A 215 4.83 5.08 11.93
C SER A 215 5.81 3.98 12.35
N ILE A 216 6.28 4.00 13.60
CA ILE A 216 7.10 2.92 14.16
C ILE A 216 6.19 1.75 14.53
N ILE A 217 6.42 0.58 13.94
CA ILE A 217 5.80 -0.69 14.32
C ILE A 217 6.86 -1.45 15.13
N ASP A 218 6.53 -1.78 16.38
CA ASP A 218 7.42 -2.38 17.38
C ASP A 218 6.60 -3.21 18.38
N GLU A 219 7.26 -3.98 19.25
CA GLU A 219 6.61 -4.72 20.36
C GLU A 219 6.08 -3.80 21.47
N GLN A 220 6.42 -2.52 21.46
CA GLN A 220 6.06 -1.61 22.54
C GLN A 220 4.57 -1.26 22.51
N ARG A 221 3.95 -1.15 23.69
CA ARG A 221 2.54 -0.74 23.85
C ARG A 221 2.31 0.75 23.59
N GLY A 222 2.87 1.29 22.50
CA GLY A 222 2.61 2.64 21.98
C GLY A 222 1.14 2.88 21.61
N SER A 223 0.34 1.81 21.56
CA SER A 223 -1.12 1.85 21.50
C SER A 223 -1.71 2.77 22.57
N ASP A 224 -1.18 2.81 23.81
CA ASP A 224 -1.74 3.66 24.87
C ASP A 224 -1.70 5.16 24.51
N ALA A 225 -0.65 5.63 23.81
CA ALA A 225 -0.57 6.99 23.30
C ALA A 225 -1.52 7.23 22.10
N TYR A 226 -1.60 6.29 21.16
CA TYR A 226 -2.47 6.38 19.98
C TYR A 226 -3.96 6.29 20.33
N VAL A 227 -4.32 5.41 21.26
CA VAL A 227 -5.66 5.23 21.84
C VAL A 227 -6.04 6.47 22.66
N LYS A 228 -5.15 7.02 23.49
CA LYS A 228 -5.40 8.32 24.15
C LYS A 228 -5.62 9.45 23.14
N ALA A 229 -4.89 9.48 22.04
CA ALA A 229 -5.10 10.45 20.96
C ALA A 229 -6.45 10.25 20.23
N ARG A 230 -6.87 9.00 19.95
CA ARG A 230 -8.20 8.70 19.38
C ARG A 230 -9.33 9.04 20.35
N ILE A 231 -9.20 8.69 21.64
CA ILE A 231 -10.17 9.08 22.70
C ILE A 231 -10.24 10.60 22.83
N GLY A 232 -9.11 11.31 22.75
CA GLY A 232 -9.07 12.77 22.73
C GLY A 232 -9.84 13.36 21.55
N LYS A 233 -9.55 12.91 20.32
CA LYS A 233 -10.27 13.35 19.10
C LYS A 233 -11.77 13.03 19.17
N ALA A 234 -12.15 11.83 19.62
CA ALA A 234 -13.54 11.43 19.79
C ALA A 234 -14.27 12.30 20.83
N ARG A 235 -13.63 12.61 21.97
CA ARG A 235 -14.17 13.55 22.98
C ARG A 235 -14.35 14.96 22.41
N VAL A 236 -13.40 15.48 21.64
CA VAL A 236 -13.52 16.80 21.01
C VAL A 236 -14.68 16.84 20.02
N ALA A 237 -14.80 15.86 19.13
CA ALA A 237 -15.92 15.76 18.19
C ALA A 237 -17.28 15.64 18.90
N PHE A 238 -17.37 14.81 19.95
CA PHE A 238 -18.59 14.66 20.75
C PHE A 238 -18.97 15.93 21.52
N LEU A 239 -18.00 16.72 21.97
CA LEU A 239 -18.23 18.03 22.60
C LEU A 239 -18.69 19.08 21.59
N GLN A 240 -18.17 19.05 20.35
CA GLN A 240 -18.63 19.93 19.26
C GLN A 240 -20.08 19.60 18.87
N LEU A 241 -20.44 18.31 18.78
CA LEU A 241 -21.81 17.85 18.52
C LEU A 241 -22.81 18.15 19.65
N LYS A 242 -22.34 18.54 20.85
CA LYS A 242 -23.19 18.96 21.96
C LYS A 242 -23.46 20.48 22.02
N ASN A 243 -22.85 21.26 21.12
CA ASN A 243 -22.98 22.71 21.06
C ASN A 243 -23.77 23.15 19.79
N ILE A 244 -24.70 22.30 19.34
CA ILE A 244 -25.68 22.51 18.27
C ILE A 244 -27.07 22.26 18.85
#